data_AF-A0A150V1J0-F1
#
_entry.id   AF-A0A150V1J0-F1
#
_cell.length_a   1.000
_cell.length_b   1.000
_cell.length_c   1.000
_cell.angle_alpha   90.00
_cell.angle_beta   90.00
_cell.angle_gamma   90.00
#
_symmetry.space_group_name_H-M   'P 1'
#
loop_
_entity.id
_entity.type
_entity.pdbx_description
1 polymer ?
#
loop_
_entity_poly.entity_id
_entity_poly.type
_entity_poly.pdbx_seq_one_letter_code
_entity_poly.pdbx_strand_id
1 'polypeptide(L)'
;MPEASLDERSLARRSLSGQATFYGGNVQGGACSFSTYTLPSGLMGTALSSSNWDDSAECGGCVNVHYGGKSITAMIVDECPGCGQNHLDLFPDAFAELAEPSKGIIDVTWDYVPCPHISGPLEIHMKSGVSEYWFSAQVVNARRRTSKMEVSTDQGKTWRGTDRQTYNFFEISSGVGASTAWVRVTSHVNTVVVVKDVPMTSNAVKKASKNYA
;
A
#
# COMPACT_ATOMS: atom_id res chain seq x y z
N MET A 1 -18.92 -12.75 24.08
CA MET A 1 -18.68 -12.24 22.72
C MET A 1 -17.41 -11.40 22.80
N PRO A 2 -16.37 -11.63 22.00
CA PRO A 2 -15.16 -10.79 22.06
C PRO A 2 -15.55 -9.39 21.59
N GLU A 3 -15.14 -8.36 22.32
CA GLU A 3 -15.33 -6.97 21.89
C GLU A 3 -14.45 -6.71 20.66
N ALA A 4 -15.11 -6.43 19.54
CA ALA A 4 -14.43 -5.99 18.33
C ALA A 4 -13.59 -4.75 18.62
N SER A 5 -12.33 -4.77 18.18
CA SER A 5 -11.35 -3.71 18.41
C SER A 5 -11.81 -2.38 17.80
N LEU A 6 -11.28 -1.26 18.30
CA LEU A 6 -11.58 0.07 17.74
C LEU A 6 -11.24 0.15 16.24
N ASP A 7 -10.25 -0.63 15.78
CA ASP A 7 -9.93 -0.82 14.37
C ASP A 7 -11.09 -1.46 13.60
N GLU A 8 -11.64 -2.58 14.06
CA GLU A 8 -12.78 -3.25 13.42
C GLU A 8 -14.03 -2.36 13.38
N ARG A 9 -14.25 -1.55 14.42
CA ARG A 9 -15.35 -0.57 14.44
C ARG A 9 -15.12 0.62 13.50
N SER A 10 -13.86 0.98 13.22
CA SER A 10 -13.52 2.03 12.25
C SER A 10 -13.59 1.52 10.81
N LEU A 11 -13.29 0.24 10.58
CA LEU A 11 -13.38 -0.44 9.27
C LEU A 11 -14.81 -0.83 8.91
N ALA A 12 -15.70 -0.99 9.90
CA ALA A 12 -17.15 -1.02 9.70
C ALA A 12 -17.74 0.30 9.16
N ARG A 13 -16.91 1.33 8.88
CA ARG A 13 -17.32 2.48 8.06
C ARG A 13 -17.51 2.06 6.60
N ARG A 14 -18.72 1.55 6.34
CA ARG A 14 -19.38 1.35 5.04
C ARG A 14 -18.59 0.51 4.03
N SER A 15 -18.87 -0.79 4.06
CA SER A 15 -18.64 -1.68 2.92
C SER A 15 -19.05 -0.99 1.62
N LEU A 16 -18.10 -0.94 0.70
CA LEU A 16 -18.26 -0.34 -0.61
C LEU A 16 -18.87 -1.38 -1.55
N SER A 17 -19.80 -0.95 -2.38
CA SER A 17 -20.38 -1.80 -3.43
C SER A 17 -19.86 -1.34 -4.78
N GLY A 18 -19.45 -2.29 -5.60
CA GLY A 18 -18.90 -2.06 -6.93
C GLY A 18 -18.89 -3.34 -7.75
N GLN A 19 -18.21 -3.31 -8.90
CA GLN A 19 -18.02 -4.50 -9.72
C GLN A 19 -16.58 -5.01 -9.56
N ALA A 20 -16.40 -6.30 -9.80
CA ALA A 20 -15.07 -6.87 -9.96
C ALA A 20 -14.95 -7.56 -11.31
N THR A 21 -13.84 -7.31 -12.00
CA THR A 21 -13.36 -8.04 -13.18
C THR A 21 -12.01 -8.66 -12.85
N PHE A 22 -11.28 -9.14 -13.87
CA PHE A 22 -9.90 -9.53 -13.73
C PHE A 22 -9.06 -9.13 -14.94
N TYR A 23 -7.76 -8.92 -14.70
CA TYR A 23 -6.75 -8.61 -15.71
C TYR A 23 -5.51 -9.50 -15.54
N GLY A 24 -4.55 -9.40 -16.46
CA GLY A 24 -3.35 -10.26 -16.45
C GLY A 24 -2.52 -10.23 -15.16
N GLY A 25 -2.64 -9.16 -14.36
CA GLY A 25 -1.97 -9.00 -13.07
C GLY A 25 -0.47 -8.70 -13.18
N ASN A 26 -0.02 -7.62 -12.55
CA ASN A 26 1.41 -7.29 -12.50
C ASN A 26 1.76 -6.41 -11.29
N VAL A 27 2.31 -7.02 -10.24
CA VAL A 27 2.75 -6.28 -9.03
C VAL A 27 3.86 -5.29 -9.36
N GLN A 28 4.81 -5.69 -10.20
CA GLN A 28 6.04 -4.93 -10.45
C GLN A 28 5.86 -3.78 -11.46
N GLY A 29 4.86 -3.89 -12.33
CA GLY A 29 4.56 -2.91 -13.37
C GLY A 29 3.30 -2.09 -13.14
N GLY A 30 2.59 -2.30 -12.03
CA GLY A 30 1.41 -1.52 -11.68
C GLY A 30 1.73 -0.08 -11.26
N ALA A 31 0.71 0.77 -11.23
CA ALA A 31 0.81 2.18 -10.87
C ALA A 31 1.42 2.42 -9.47
N CYS A 32 1.31 1.46 -8.54
CA CYS A 32 1.96 1.55 -7.23
C CYS A 32 3.50 1.41 -7.26
N SER A 33 4.11 1.10 -8.41
CA SER A 33 5.58 1.01 -8.58
C SER A 33 6.30 0.05 -7.62
N PHE A 34 5.64 -1.04 -7.24
CA PHE A 34 6.17 -2.11 -6.39
C PHE A 34 7.18 -3.01 -7.12
N SER A 35 8.14 -2.38 -7.82
CA SER A 35 9.05 -3.00 -8.80
C SER A 35 9.93 -4.13 -8.24
N THR A 36 10.25 -4.10 -6.95
CA THR A 36 11.06 -5.12 -6.27
C THR A 36 10.27 -5.94 -5.25
N TYR A 37 8.98 -5.63 -5.05
CA TYR A 37 8.16 -6.29 -4.06
C TYR A 37 7.50 -7.55 -4.63
N THR A 38 7.42 -8.58 -3.79
CA THR A 38 6.68 -9.81 -4.08
C THR A 38 5.60 -9.97 -3.04
N LEU A 39 4.37 -10.22 -3.47
CA LEU A 39 3.26 -10.47 -2.55
C LEU A 39 3.57 -11.70 -1.68
N PRO A 40 3.31 -11.64 -0.36
CA PRO A 40 3.39 -12.82 0.50
C PRO A 40 2.47 -13.93 0.00
N SER A 41 2.83 -15.18 0.27
CA SER A 41 1.96 -16.32 -0.03
C SER A 41 0.59 -16.15 0.66
N GLY A 42 -0.49 -16.39 -0.09
CA GLY A 42 -1.86 -16.21 0.37
C GLY A 42 -2.41 -14.79 0.25
N LEU A 43 -1.62 -13.83 -0.27
CA LEU A 43 -2.10 -12.50 -0.60
C LEU A 43 -2.11 -12.30 -2.12
N MET A 44 -3.27 -11.92 -2.66
CA MET A 44 -3.47 -11.70 -4.09
C MET A 44 -3.42 -10.20 -4.43
N GLY A 45 -3.36 -9.85 -5.72
CA GLY A 45 -3.31 -8.46 -6.18
C GLY A 45 -4.63 -7.99 -6.84
N THR A 46 -4.82 -6.67 -6.87
CA THR A 46 -5.89 -6.01 -7.63
C THR A 46 -5.49 -4.60 -8.09
N ALA A 47 -6.05 -4.16 -9.21
CA ALA A 47 -6.09 -2.75 -9.59
C ALA A 47 -7.35 -2.07 -9.03
N LEU A 48 -7.21 -0.85 -8.52
CA LEU A 48 -8.31 -0.07 -7.94
C LEU A 48 -8.81 0.97 -8.94
N SER A 49 -10.13 1.16 -9.04
CA SER A 49 -10.71 2.27 -9.83
C SER A 49 -10.14 3.63 -9.43
N SER A 50 -9.95 4.53 -10.40
CA SER A 50 -9.61 5.94 -10.15
C SER A 50 -10.60 6.65 -9.22
N SER A 51 -11.84 6.17 -9.12
CA SER A 51 -12.82 6.71 -8.17
C SER A 51 -12.42 6.57 -6.70
N ASN A 52 -11.48 5.67 -6.40
CA ASN A 52 -10.95 5.45 -5.06
C ASN A 52 -9.44 5.60 -4.97
N TRP A 53 -8.71 5.72 -6.09
CA TRP A 53 -7.24 5.67 -6.15
C TRP A 53 -6.50 6.68 -5.25
N ASP A 54 -7.09 7.87 -5.08
CA ASP A 54 -6.60 8.95 -4.20
C ASP A 54 -5.11 9.26 -4.42
N ASP A 55 -4.72 9.51 -5.67
CA ASP A 55 -3.34 9.83 -6.08
C ASP A 55 -2.28 8.87 -5.48
N SER A 56 -2.58 7.56 -5.51
CA SER A 56 -1.80 6.45 -4.96
C SER A 56 -1.75 6.34 -3.43
N ALA A 57 -2.55 7.11 -2.70
CA ALA A 57 -2.66 6.97 -1.24
C ALA A 57 -3.17 5.58 -0.81
N GLU A 58 -3.86 4.89 -1.73
CA GLU A 58 -4.40 3.54 -1.53
C GLU A 58 -3.40 2.40 -1.76
N CYS A 59 -2.24 2.69 -2.33
CA CYS A 59 -1.23 1.69 -2.65
C CYS A 59 -0.76 0.89 -1.43
N GLY A 60 -0.66 -0.43 -1.61
CA GLY A 60 -0.27 -1.37 -0.56
C GLY A 60 -1.34 -1.57 0.51
N GLY A 61 -2.51 -0.92 0.40
CA GLY A 61 -3.69 -1.26 1.17
C GLY A 61 -4.26 -2.60 0.76
N CYS A 62 -4.93 -3.28 1.69
CA CYS A 62 -5.65 -4.51 1.39
C CYS A 62 -7.15 -4.30 1.51
N VAL A 63 -7.89 -5.01 0.66
CA VAL A 63 -9.35 -5.04 0.64
C VAL A 63 -9.83 -6.47 0.83
N ASN A 64 -10.87 -6.64 1.65
CA ASN A 64 -11.57 -7.90 1.78
C ASN A 64 -12.78 -7.87 0.85
N VAL A 65 -12.79 -8.73 -0.18
CA VAL A 65 -13.78 -8.73 -1.25
C VAL A 65 -14.76 -9.87 -1.04
N HIS A 66 -16.05 -9.59 -1.15
CA HIS A 66 -17.13 -10.52 -0.87
C HIS A 66 -18.00 -10.76 -2.11
N TYR A 67 -18.28 -12.03 -2.41
CA TYR A 67 -19.20 -12.44 -3.47
C TYR A 67 -19.82 -13.80 -3.16
N GLY A 68 -21.15 -13.90 -3.21
CA GLY A 68 -21.85 -15.20 -3.14
C GLY A 68 -21.51 -16.06 -1.91
N GLY A 69 -21.25 -15.44 -0.76
CA GLY A 69 -20.86 -16.13 0.48
C GLY A 69 -19.37 -16.49 0.58
N LYS A 70 -18.58 -16.18 -0.46
CA LYS A 70 -17.12 -16.32 -0.45
C LYS A 70 -16.44 -14.99 -0.16
N SER A 71 -15.19 -15.05 0.28
CA SER A 71 -14.35 -13.87 0.47
C SER A 71 -12.88 -14.13 0.18
N ILE A 72 -12.20 -13.11 -0.34
CA ILE A 72 -10.74 -13.09 -0.53
C ILE A 72 -10.15 -11.80 0.03
N THR A 73 -8.84 -11.77 0.28
CA THR A 73 -8.11 -10.53 0.50
C THR A 73 -7.16 -10.25 -0.65
N ALA A 74 -7.23 -9.04 -1.20
CA ALA A 74 -6.36 -8.56 -2.27
C ALA A 74 -5.65 -7.27 -1.86
N MET A 75 -4.39 -7.13 -2.24
CA MET A 75 -3.60 -5.91 -2.11
C MET A 75 -3.78 -5.03 -3.35
N ILE A 76 -3.98 -3.73 -3.13
CA ILE A 76 -4.01 -2.71 -4.17
C ILE A 76 -2.59 -2.46 -4.65
N VAL A 77 -2.31 -2.86 -5.88
CA VAL A 77 -0.98 -2.78 -6.50
C VAL A 77 -0.96 -1.96 -7.79
N ASP A 78 -2.13 -1.56 -8.28
CA ASP A 78 -2.30 -0.91 -9.57
C ASP A 78 -3.56 -0.03 -9.60
N GLU A 79 -3.68 0.79 -10.63
CA GLU A 79 -4.84 1.62 -10.90
C GLU A 79 -5.56 1.09 -12.14
N CYS A 80 -6.90 1.13 -12.14
CA CYS A 80 -7.72 0.90 -13.31
C CYS A 80 -8.46 2.20 -13.70
N PRO A 81 -7.89 3.02 -14.61
CA PRO A 81 -8.49 4.31 -14.98
C PRO A 81 -9.84 4.22 -15.68
N GLY A 82 -10.10 3.13 -16.39
CA GLY A 82 -11.35 2.89 -17.10
C GLY A 82 -12.45 2.23 -16.24
N CYS A 83 -12.14 1.85 -15.01
CA CYS A 83 -13.06 1.09 -14.17
C CYS A 83 -14.06 1.99 -13.45
N GLY A 84 -15.31 1.51 -13.32
CA GLY A 84 -16.41 2.25 -12.71
C GLY A 84 -16.23 2.50 -11.20
N GLN A 85 -17.23 3.14 -10.58
CA GLN A 85 -17.21 3.46 -9.14
C GLN A 85 -16.95 2.22 -8.28
N ASN A 86 -15.99 2.30 -7.35
CA ASN A 86 -15.63 1.21 -6.42
C ASN A 86 -15.23 -0.12 -7.08
N HIS A 87 -14.85 -0.09 -8.35
CA HIS A 87 -14.51 -1.29 -9.10
C HIS A 87 -13.12 -1.82 -8.72
N LEU A 88 -13.00 -3.15 -8.63
CA LEU A 88 -11.75 -3.88 -8.43
C LEU A 88 -11.43 -4.73 -9.66
N ASP A 89 -10.26 -4.53 -10.27
CA ASP A 89 -9.77 -5.42 -11.34
C ASP A 89 -8.81 -6.42 -10.71
N LEU A 90 -9.34 -7.59 -10.35
CA LEU A 90 -8.61 -8.60 -9.58
C LEU A 90 -7.55 -9.29 -10.44
N PHE A 91 -6.57 -9.92 -9.80
CA PHE A 91 -5.76 -10.91 -10.50
C PHE A 91 -6.62 -12.13 -10.87
N PRO A 92 -6.24 -12.93 -11.89
CA PRO A 92 -7.08 -14.02 -12.36
C PRO A 92 -7.32 -15.11 -11.29
N ASP A 93 -6.31 -15.37 -10.46
CA ASP A 93 -6.37 -16.29 -9.33
C ASP A 93 -7.35 -15.79 -8.24
N ALA A 94 -7.31 -14.50 -7.91
CA ALA A 94 -8.25 -13.86 -7.00
C ALA A 94 -9.70 -13.94 -7.50
N PHE A 95 -9.95 -13.64 -8.77
CA PHE A 95 -11.31 -13.73 -9.31
C PHE A 95 -11.82 -15.17 -9.29
N ALA A 96 -10.98 -16.15 -9.64
CA ALA A 96 -11.34 -17.56 -9.69
C ALA A 96 -11.76 -18.13 -8.31
N GLU A 97 -11.21 -17.61 -7.20
CA GLU A 97 -11.66 -17.97 -5.86
C GLU A 97 -13.11 -17.53 -5.59
N LEU A 98 -13.50 -16.35 -6.10
CA LEU A 98 -14.84 -15.80 -5.93
C LEU A 98 -15.85 -16.43 -6.90
N ALA A 99 -15.51 -16.51 -8.19
CA ALA A 99 -16.43 -16.89 -9.24
C ALA A 99 -15.75 -17.57 -10.44
N GLU A 100 -16.53 -18.36 -11.19
CA GLU A 100 -16.08 -18.91 -12.47
C GLU A 100 -15.63 -17.78 -13.42
N PRO A 101 -14.41 -17.85 -13.99
CA PRO A 101 -13.89 -16.80 -14.88
C PRO A 101 -14.80 -16.48 -16.08
N SER A 102 -15.62 -17.44 -16.52
CA SER A 102 -16.59 -17.26 -17.61
C SER A 102 -17.67 -16.21 -17.32
N LYS A 103 -17.89 -15.83 -16.05
CA LYS A 103 -18.78 -14.71 -15.73
C LYS A 103 -18.23 -13.35 -16.19
N GLY A 104 -16.90 -13.21 -16.25
CA GLY A 104 -16.20 -11.99 -16.67
C GLY A 104 -16.28 -10.83 -15.68
N ILE A 105 -17.46 -10.56 -15.15
CA ILE A 105 -17.76 -9.48 -14.19
C ILE A 105 -18.73 -9.97 -13.12
N ILE A 106 -18.53 -9.53 -11.89
CA ILE A 106 -19.39 -9.85 -10.75
C ILE A 106 -19.64 -8.60 -9.90
N ASP A 107 -20.84 -8.46 -9.34
CA ASP A 107 -21.13 -7.38 -8.37
C ASP A 107 -20.64 -7.82 -6.98
N VAL A 108 -19.76 -7.03 -6.38
CA VAL A 108 -19.08 -7.34 -5.12
C VAL A 108 -19.32 -6.27 -4.07
N THR A 109 -19.14 -6.65 -2.81
CA THR A 109 -18.93 -5.68 -1.73
C THR A 109 -17.52 -5.85 -1.17
N TRP A 110 -16.92 -4.78 -0.69
CA TRP A 110 -15.58 -4.84 -0.12
C TRP A 110 -15.29 -3.76 0.91
N ASP A 111 -14.36 -4.07 1.78
CA ASP A 111 -13.96 -3.21 2.90
C ASP A 111 -12.42 -3.15 2.96
N TYR A 112 -11.88 -2.00 3.34
CA TYR A 112 -10.46 -1.92 3.66
C TYR A 112 -10.14 -2.76 4.90
N VAL A 113 -9.04 -3.51 4.86
CA VAL A 113 -8.56 -4.33 5.97
C VAL A 113 -7.05 -4.21 6.13
N PRO A 114 -6.49 -4.44 7.34
CA PRO A 114 -5.07 -4.66 7.47
C PRO A 114 -4.64 -5.85 6.61
N CYS A 115 -3.52 -5.73 5.91
CA CYS A 115 -3.02 -6.81 5.08
C CYS A 115 -2.68 -8.06 5.91
N PRO A 116 -3.34 -9.20 5.67
CA PRO A 116 -3.01 -10.45 6.31
C PRO A 116 -1.68 -10.98 5.76
N HIS A 117 -1.10 -11.97 6.43
CA HIS A 117 0.12 -12.69 6.00
C HIS A 117 1.42 -11.86 5.94
N ILE A 118 1.37 -10.54 6.16
CA ILE A 118 2.56 -9.71 6.41
C ILE A 118 3.01 -9.91 7.86
N SER A 119 4.05 -10.73 8.05
CA SER A 119 4.65 -11.05 9.37
C SER A 119 5.96 -10.31 9.66
N GLY A 120 6.59 -9.72 8.64
CA GLY A 120 7.84 -8.97 8.77
C GLY A 120 7.66 -7.48 9.09
N PRO A 121 8.75 -6.77 9.41
CA PRO A 121 8.73 -5.32 9.54
C PRO A 121 8.46 -4.67 8.17
N LEU A 122 7.93 -3.46 8.19
CA LEU A 122 7.90 -2.63 6.99
C LEU A 122 9.33 -2.23 6.59
N GLU A 123 9.50 -1.85 5.33
CA GLU A 123 10.81 -1.46 4.80
C GLU A 123 10.70 -0.13 4.05
N ILE A 124 11.76 0.67 4.14
CA ILE A 124 11.93 1.87 3.32
C ILE A 124 12.79 1.47 2.12
N HIS A 125 12.20 1.55 0.93
CA HIS A 125 12.85 1.27 -0.34
C HIS A 125 13.18 2.60 -1.05
N MET A 126 14.46 2.90 -1.20
CA MET A 126 14.92 4.11 -1.89
C MET A 126 14.81 3.93 -3.41
N LYS A 127 14.33 4.95 -4.11
CA LYS A 127 14.27 4.92 -5.58
C LYS A 127 15.67 4.91 -6.19
N SER A 128 15.78 4.43 -7.43
CA SER A 128 16.98 4.64 -8.23
C SER A 128 17.26 6.13 -8.40
N GLY A 129 18.52 6.55 -8.21
CA GLY A 129 18.98 7.94 -8.32
C GLY A 129 18.99 8.72 -7.00
N VAL A 130 18.51 8.14 -5.89
CA VAL A 130 18.56 8.77 -4.57
C VAL A 130 19.99 9.11 -4.16
N SER A 131 20.14 10.33 -3.62
CA SER A 131 21.36 10.85 -3.00
C SER A 131 20.99 11.88 -1.91
N GLU A 132 21.98 12.50 -1.28
CA GLU A 132 21.74 13.61 -0.36
C GLU A 132 21.04 14.82 -1.01
N TYR A 133 21.13 14.96 -2.34
CA TYR A 133 20.55 16.06 -3.12
C TYR A 133 19.17 15.75 -3.71
N TRP A 134 18.71 14.50 -3.64
CA TRP A 134 17.39 14.11 -4.11
C TRP A 134 16.89 12.88 -3.34
N PHE A 135 15.76 13.05 -2.65
CA PHE A 135 15.12 12.00 -1.86
C PHE A 135 13.85 11.52 -2.56
N SER A 136 13.73 10.21 -2.69
CA SER A 136 12.53 9.53 -3.17
C SER A 136 12.50 8.13 -2.57
N ALA A 137 11.48 7.83 -1.77
CA ALA A 137 11.38 6.55 -1.08
C ALA A 137 9.94 6.03 -1.09
N GLN A 138 9.81 4.72 -1.04
CA GLN A 138 8.53 4.02 -0.92
C GLN A 138 8.52 3.17 0.34
N VAL A 139 7.35 3.01 0.95
CA VAL A 139 7.14 2.04 2.03
C VAL A 139 6.66 0.73 1.41
N VAL A 140 7.37 -0.36 1.69
CA VAL A 140 6.98 -1.72 1.26
C VAL A 140 6.80 -2.62 2.47
N ASN A 141 6.11 -3.76 2.27
CA ASN A 141 5.81 -4.74 3.31
C ASN A 141 5.06 -4.16 4.53
N ALA A 142 4.23 -3.14 4.33
CA ALA A 142 3.44 -2.52 5.39
C ALA A 142 2.09 -3.23 5.56
N ARG A 143 1.65 -3.44 6.81
CA ARG A 143 0.33 -4.02 7.12
C ARG A 143 -0.84 -3.09 6.85
N ARG A 144 -0.58 -1.79 6.72
CA ARG A 144 -1.58 -0.74 6.58
C ARG A 144 -1.08 0.29 5.58
N ARG A 145 -2.02 0.94 4.88
CA ARG A 145 -1.74 2.10 4.02
C ARG A 145 -0.96 3.15 4.79
N THR A 146 0.14 3.60 4.19
CA THR A 146 0.91 4.74 4.70
C THR A 146 0.22 6.00 4.22
N SER A 147 -0.08 6.94 5.11
CA SER A 147 -0.67 8.25 4.77
C SER A 147 0.41 9.34 4.64
N LYS A 148 1.48 9.26 5.44
CA LYS A 148 2.51 10.31 5.54
C LYS A 148 3.91 9.72 5.68
N MET A 149 4.89 10.36 5.05
CA MET A 149 6.32 10.15 5.30
C MET A 149 6.99 11.48 5.68
N GLU A 150 7.92 11.41 6.62
CA GLU A 150 8.72 12.55 7.08
C GLU A 150 10.16 12.10 7.31
N VAL A 151 11.11 13.02 7.15
CA VAL A 151 12.55 12.74 7.26
C VAL A 151 13.20 13.65 8.28
N SER A 152 14.16 13.11 9.04
CA SER A 152 14.92 13.84 10.06
C SER A 152 16.42 13.55 9.92
N THR A 153 17.23 14.60 9.88
CA THR A 153 18.70 14.54 9.84
C THR A 153 19.35 14.89 11.19
N ASP A 154 18.54 15.17 12.21
CA ASP A 154 18.97 15.60 13.54
C ASP A 154 18.52 14.63 14.65
N GLN A 155 18.44 13.34 14.30
CA GLN A 155 18.06 12.24 15.21
C GLN A 155 16.67 12.43 15.83
N GLY A 156 15.73 12.91 15.02
CA GLY A 156 14.31 13.01 15.37
C GLY A 156 13.90 14.28 16.09
N LYS A 157 14.80 15.28 16.22
CA LYS A 157 14.46 16.57 16.85
C LYS A 157 13.53 17.39 15.95
N THR A 158 13.77 17.38 14.64
CA THR A 158 12.92 18.02 13.64
C THR A 158 12.56 17.04 12.52
N TRP A 159 11.42 17.29 11.88
CA TRP A 159 10.86 16.41 10.84
C TRP A 159 10.41 17.24 9.65
N ARG A 160 10.97 16.95 8.47
CA ARG A 160 10.59 17.55 7.20
C ARG A 160 9.59 16.64 6.48
N GLY A 161 8.47 17.21 6.04
CA GLY A 161 7.48 16.50 5.23
C GLY A 161 8.00 16.18 3.83
N THR A 162 7.43 15.13 3.24
CA THR A 162 7.64 14.73 1.85
C THR A 162 6.34 14.89 1.06
N ASP A 163 6.44 15.02 -0.26
CA ASP A 163 5.28 15.00 -1.15
C ASP A 163 5.08 13.61 -1.76
N ARG A 164 3.89 13.03 -1.59
CA ARG A 164 3.54 11.77 -2.28
C ARG A 164 3.32 12.07 -3.76
N GLN A 165 3.91 11.23 -4.60
CA GLN A 165 3.70 11.23 -6.04
C GLN A 165 2.64 10.18 -6.44
N THR A 166 2.05 10.34 -7.61
CA THR A 166 1.01 9.45 -8.17
C THR A 166 1.44 7.99 -8.37
N TYR A 167 2.73 7.69 -8.20
CA TYR A 167 3.32 6.37 -8.35
C TYR A 167 3.82 5.79 -7.01
N ASN A 168 3.26 6.27 -5.89
CA ASN A 168 3.50 5.79 -4.52
C ASN A 168 4.96 5.93 -4.02
N PHE A 169 5.67 6.96 -4.48
CA PHE A 169 6.91 7.41 -3.86
C PHE A 169 6.69 8.73 -3.12
N PHE A 170 7.46 8.94 -2.07
CA PHE A 170 7.48 10.15 -1.25
C PHE A 170 8.77 10.90 -1.50
N GLU A 171 8.67 12.17 -1.87
CA GLU A 171 9.81 12.90 -2.42
C GLU A 171 10.13 14.19 -1.67
N ILE A 172 11.42 14.52 -1.69
CA ILE A 172 11.95 15.85 -1.38
C ILE A 172 12.93 16.17 -2.50
N SER A 173 12.49 17.01 -3.42
CA SER A 173 13.24 17.33 -4.66
C SER A 173 14.61 17.95 -4.38
N SER A 174 14.74 18.73 -3.30
CA SER A 174 16.02 19.33 -2.86
C SER A 174 16.94 18.34 -2.13
N GLY A 175 16.50 17.10 -1.94
CA GLY A 175 17.15 16.15 -1.04
C GLY A 175 17.08 16.55 0.43
N VAL A 176 17.82 15.78 1.23
CA VAL A 176 17.84 15.90 2.70
C VAL A 176 19.17 16.47 3.22
N GLY A 177 20.20 16.58 2.37
CA GLY A 177 21.50 17.16 2.72
C GLY A 177 22.34 16.33 3.68
N ALA A 178 22.08 15.01 3.75
CA ALA A 178 22.83 14.07 4.58
C ALA A 178 22.92 12.70 3.90
N SER A 179 23.97 11.94 4.19
CA SER A 179 24.15 10.58 3.68
C SER A 179 23.26 9.54 4.38
N THR A 180 22.76 9.84 5.59
CA THR A 180 21.79 9.03 6.32
C THR A 180 20.75 9.93 6.98
N ALA A 181 19.54 9.40 7.17
CA ALA A 181 18.46 10.09 7.87
C ALA A 181 17.55 9.11 8.63
N TRP A 182 16.80 9.60 9.59
CA TRP A 182 15.67 8.87 10.17
C TRP A 182 14.43 9.14 9.34
N VAL A 183 13.64 8.11 9.07
CA VAL A 183 12.39 8.20 8.31
C VAL A 183 11.25 7.82 9.24
N ARG A 184 10.26 8.70 9.37
CA ARG A 184 9.02 8.47 10.11
C ARG A 184 7.91 8.28 9.12
N VAL A 185 7.19 7.18 9.26
CA VAL A 185 6.03 6.85 8.44
C VAL A 185 4.81 6.70 9.32
N THR A 186 3.69 7.24 8.86
CA THR A 186 2.40 7.24 9.56
C THR A 186 1.37 6.51 8.73
N SER A 187 0.61 5.62 9.33
CA SER A 187 -0.48 4.91 8.66
C SER A 187 -1.75 5.76 8.57
N HIS A 188 -2.70 5.32 7.75
CA HIS A 188 -4.03 5.94 7.66
C HIS A 188 -4.83 5.94 8.98
N VAL A 189 -4.45 5.11 9.96
CA VAL A 189 -5.03 5.09 11.32
C VAL A 189 -4.12 5.77 12.35
N ASN A 190 -3.17 6.60 11.90
CA ASN A 190 -2.23 7.37 12.73
C ASN A 190 -1.24 6.54 13.56
N THR A 191 -1.01 5.27 13.21
CA THR A 191 0.07 4.48 13.83
C THR A 191 1.41 4.84 13.19
N VAL A 192 2.44 5.03 14.02
CA VAL A 192 3.73 5.59 13.60
C VAL A 192 4.87 4.58 13.76
N VAL A 193 5.72 4.50 12.74
CA VAL A 193 6.99 3.75 12.75
C VAL A 193 8.12 4.70 12.39
N VAL A 194 9.21 4.66 13.18
CA VAL A 194 10.44 5.39 12.89
C VAL A 194 11.51 4.38 12.52
N VAL A 195 12.08 4.56 11.32
CA VAL A 195 13.20 3.79 10.79
C VAL A 195 14.44 4.63 10.91
N LYS A 196 15.39 4.18 11.73
CA LYS A 196 16.63 4.91 12.02
C LYS A 196 17.69 4.59 10.97
N ASP A 197 18.54 5.58 10.71
CA ASP A 197 19.76 5.48 9.90
C ASP A 197 19.49 4.81 8.53
N VAL A 198 18.49 5.34 7.82
CA VAL A 198 18.17 5.01 6.43
C VAL A 198 19.23 5.66 5.53
N PRO A 199 19.94 4.90 4.69
CA PRO A 199 20.96 5.45 3.79
C PRO A 199 20.32 6.20 2.61
N MET A 200 20.85 7.38 2.29
CA MET A 200 20.47 8.15 1.10
C MET A 200 21.23 7.64 -0.11
N THR A 201 20.93 6.40 -0.48
CA THR A 201 21.64 5.66 -1.54
C THR A 201 20.63 5.04 -2.49
N SER A 202 20.92 5.15 -3.79
CA SER A 202 20.14 4.53 -4.87
C SER A 202 19.83 3.05 -4.58
N ASN A 203 18.54 2.68 -4.70
CA ASN A 203 18.03 1.31 -4.51
C ASN A 203 18.29 0.68 -3.12
N ALA A 204 18.69 1.47 -2.12
CA ALA A 204 18.90 0.93 -0.80
C ALA A 204 17.57 0.53 -0.14
N VAL A 205 17.60 -0.56 0.63
CA VAL A 205 16.45 -1.04 1.40
C VAL A 205 16.82 -1.06 2.87
N LYS A 206 16.02 -0.39 3.71
CA LYS A 206 16.18 -0.40 5.16
C LYS A 206 14.94 -0.98 5.83
N LYS A 207 15.13 -2.11 6.51
CA LYS A 207 14.09 -2.72 7.34
C LYS A 207 13.86 -1.90 8.61
N ALA A 208 12.60 -1.71 8.97
CA ALA A 208 12.21 -1.21 10.28
C ALA A 208 12.40 -2.27 11.37
N SER A 209 12.25 -1.86 12.63
CA SER A 209 12.19 -2.81 13.76
C SER A 209 10.81 -3.42 13.97
N LYS A 210 9.76 -2.86 13.35
CA LYS A 210 8.37 -3.25 13.52
C LYS A 210 7.54 -2.87 12.30
N ASN A 211 6.30 -3.35 12.24
CA ASN A 211 5.30 -2.88 11.31
C ASN A 211 4.36 -1.87 12.00
N TYR A 212 3.41 -1.32 11.25
CA TYR A 212 2.26 -0.63 11.84
C TYR A 212 1.53 -1.58 12.80
N ALA A 213 1.19 -1.07 13.98
CA ALA A 213 0.19 -1.71 14.84
C ALA A 213 -1.17 -1.69 14.14
#